data_AF-A0A970ZZ32-F1
#
_entry.id   AF-A0A970ZZ32-F1
#
_cell.length_a   1.000
_cell.length_b   1.000
_cell.length_c   1.000
_cell.angle_alpha   90.00
_cell.angle_beta   90.00
_cell.angle_gamma   90.00
#
_symmetry.space_group_name_H-M   'P 1'
#
loop_
_entity.id
_entity.type
_entity.pdbx_description
1 polymer ?
#
loop_
_entity_poly.entity_id
_entity_poly.type
_entity_poly.pdbx_seq_one_letter_code
_entity_poly.pdbx_strand_id
1 'polypeptide(L)'
;MEELTGRAVRRFALYHEGLHAATVSSEPGRLISTAGPPPGGPPSHPWVHLVSYQAIYESELAGLLGQATGFDDYLQLLLQAGYDIGSDDLRALKSPGAGVRLLEGNGPVAAAWAGGGQCTCLWLQPEKGQEVYPQARLTIYARGWASRLHSELRAAPDYETFCRAVAQSGLRLLQLAVRGW
;
A
#
# COMPACT_ATOMS: atom_id res chain seq x y z
N MET A 1 8.73 -7.11 24.36
CA MET A 1 8.24 -6.60 23.06
C MET A 1 7.50 -5.33 23.37
N GLU A 2 7.97 -4.17 22.93
CA GLU A 2 7.13 -2.97 22.95
C GLU A 2 5.88 -3.27 22.13
N GLU A 3 4.70 -3.12 22.74
CA GLU A 3 3.43 -3.18 22.02
C GLU A 3 3.40 -1.99 21.08
N LEU A 4 3.63 -2.26 19.78
CA LEU A 4 3.36 -1.27 18.74
C LEU A 4 1.86 -0.95 18.80
N THR A 5 1.50 0.19 19.40
CA THR A 5 0.14 0.74 19.33
C THR A 5 -0.05 1.28 17.92
N GLY A 6 -0.66 0.47 17.05
CA GLY A 6 -1.01 0.91 15.71
C GLY A 6 -2.16 1.92 15.73
N ARG A 7 -2.30 2.66 14.63
CA ARG A 7 -3.43 3.54 14.41
C ARG A 7 -4.74 2.73 14.45
N ALA A 8 -5.75 3.29 15.09
CA ALA A 8 -7.10 2.75 15.04
C ALA A 8 -7.66 2.73 13.60
N VAL A 9 -7.30 3.73 12.80
CA VAL A 9 -7.63 3.81 11.38
C VAL A 9 -6.37 3.61 10.54
N ARG A 10 -6.39 2.57 9.72
CA ARG A 10 -5.34 2.29 8.74
C ARG A 10 -5.68 2.99 7.42
N ARG A 11 -4.70 3.61 6.78
CA ARG A 11 -4.83 4.29 5.49
C ARG A 11 -3.70 3.89 4.54
N PHE A 12 -4.10 3.53 3.32
CA PHE A 12 -3.20 3.05 2.28
C PHE A 12 -3.44 3.77 0.95
N ALA A 13 -2.37 3.92 0.18
CA ALA A 13 -2.41 4.33 -1.21
C ALA A 13 -2.37 3.07 -2.08
N LEU A 14 -3.23 3.03 -3.10
CA LEU A 14 -3.38 1.93 -4.04
C LEU A 14 -2.74 2.32 -5.37
N TYR A 15 -1.85 1.48 -5.89
CA TYR A 15 -1.22 1.66 -7.18
C TYR A 15 -1.60 0.52 -8.10
N HIS A 16 -1.93 0.84 -9.35
CA HIS A 16 -2.13 -0.16 -10.39
C HIS A 16 -1.42 0.27 -11.66
N GLU A 17 -0.59 -0.63 -12.19
CA GLU A 17 0.30 -0.36 -13.33
C GLU A 17 1.14 0.91 -13.17
N GLY A 18 1.50 1.25 -11.92
CA GLY A 18 2.28 2.45 -11.61
C GLY A 18 1.51 3.72 -11.34
N LEU A 19 0.22 3.73 -11.63
CA LEU A 19 -0.64 4.88 -11.40
C LEU A 19 -1.21 4.83 -10.00
N HIS A 20 -1.20 5.95 -9.30
CA HIS A 20 -1.90 6.07 -8.01
C HIS A 20 -3.41 6.07 -8.29
N ALA A 21 -4.02 4.90 -8.10
CA ALA A 21 -5.41 4.64 -8.44
C ALA A 21 -6.35 5.25 -7.40
N ALA A 22 -6.06 5.05 -6.11
CA ALA A 22 -6.92 5.51 -5.02
C ALA A 22 -6.19 5.57 -3.67
N THR A 23 -6.77 6.25 -2.70
CA THR A 23 -6.48 6.07 -1.27
C THR A 23 -7.66 5.41 -0.57
N VAL A 24 -7.39 4.59 0.44
CA VAL A 24 -8.42 3.88 1.22
C VAL A 24 -8.11 3.93 2.72
N SER A 25 -9.11 4.13 3.57
CA SER A 25 -8.99 3.97 5.02
C SER A 25 -10.04 3.09 5.67
N SER A 26 -9.63 2.42 6.76
CA SER A 26 -10.43 1.48 7.54
C SER A 26 -11.39 2.18 8.50
N GLU A 27 -12.25 3.04 7.97
CA GLU A 27 -13.24 3.80 8.73
C GLU A 27 -14.52 3.98 7.90
N PRO A 28 -15.71 4.07 8.52
CA PRO A 28 -16.92 4.43 7.81
C PRO A 28 -16.72 5.77 7.07
N GLY A 29 -17.11 5.83 5.80
CA GLY A 29 -16.68 6.94 4.95
C GLY A 29 -17.51 7.11 3.70
N ARG A 30 -16.90 7.77 2.71
CA ARG A 30 -17.50 8.03 1.39
C ARG A 30 -16.61 7.44 0.30
N LEU A 31 -17.22 7.10 -0.83
CA LEU A 31 -16.52 6.68 -2.04
C LEU A 31 -16.48 7.87 -3.01
N ILE A 32 -15.34 8.53 -3.08
CA ILE A 32 -15.15 9.79 -3.81
C ILE A 32 -14.39 9.50 -5.10
N SER A 33 -14.88 10.05 -6.22
CA SER A 33 -14.13 10.13 -7.49
C SER A 33 -13.64 11.55 -7.70
N THR A 34 -12.39 11.73 -8.13
CA THR A 34 -11.88 13.05 -8.57
C THR A 34 -12.19 13.39 -10.02
N ALA A 35 -12.70 12.44 -10.83
CA ALA A 35 -13.03 12.67 -12.24
C ALA A 35 -14.30 13.51 -12.44
N GLY A 36 -15.09 13.70 -11.38
CA GLY A 36 -16.30 14.53 -11.35
C GLY A 36 -17.33 13.89 -10.43
N PRO A 37 -18.11 14.68 -9.65
CA PRO A 37 -19.07 14.10 -8.73
C PRO A 37 -20.19 13.38 -9.49
N PRO A 38 -20.59 12.16 -9.08
CA PRO A 38 -21.79 11.54 -9.62
C PRO A 38 -23.03 12.39 -9.26
N PRO A 39 -24.10 12.35 -10.07
CA PRO A 39 -25.36 13.00 -9.71
C PRO A 39 -25.85 12.44 -8.36
N GLY A 40 -25.97 13.29 -7.34
CA GLY A 40 -26.37 12.88 -5.98
C GLY A 40 -25.23 12.85 -4.94
N GLY A 41 -23.98 13.06 -5.37
CA GLY A 41 -22.82 13.09 -4.48
C GLY A 41 -22.26 11.69 -4.15
N PRO A 42 -21.09 11.63 -3.51
CA PRO A 42 -20.39 10.37 -3.27
C PRO A 42 -21.16 9.48 -2.27
N PRO A 43 -21.40 8.19 -2.58
CA PRO A 43 -22.12 7.28 -1.69
C PRO A 43 -21.33 7.02 -0.41
N SER A 44 -22.05 6.72 0.68
CA SER A 44 -21.44 6.32 1.95
C SER A 44 -21.14 4.82 1.98
N HIS A 45 -20.20 4.42 2.84
CA HIS A 45 -19.85 3.03 3.05
C HIS A 45 -19.60 2.74 4.54
N PRO A 46 -20.05 1.58 5.07
CA PRO A 46 -20.10 1.34 6.51
C PRO A 46 -18.74 1.11 7.18
N TRP A 47 -17.69 0.81 6.42
CA TRP A 47 -16.36 0.49 6.98
C TRP A 47 -15.18 0.95 6.14
N VAL A 48 -15.43 1.65 5.02
CA VAL A 48 -14.36 2.20 4.17
C VAL A 48 -14.60 3.65 3.81
N HIS A 49 -13.51 4.43 3.79
CA HIS A 49 -13.43 5.68 3.08
C HIS A 49 -12.49 5.47 1.90
N LEU A 50 -12.88 5.87 0.69
CA LEU A 50 -12.10 5.68 -0.53
C LEU A 50 -12.12 6.96 -1.36
N VAL A 51 -10.96 7.38 -1.86
CA VAL A 51 -10.82 8.44 -2.85
C VAL A 51 -10.12 7.89 -4.07
N SER A 52 -10.83 7.74 -5.18
CA SER A 52 -10.30 7.34 -6.48
C SER A 52 -9.78 8.55 -7.24
N TYR A 53 -8.58 8.42 -7.80
CA TYR A 53 -7.92 9.43 -8.62
C TYR A 53 -7.97 9.11 -10.12
N GLN A 54 -8.32 7.87 -10.47
CA GLN A 54 -8.23 7.35 -11.84
C GLN A 54 -9.55 6.70 -12.24
N ALA A 55 -10.32 7.40 -13.10
CA ALA A 55 -11.63 6.93 -13.55
C ALA A 55 -11.60 5.53 -14.17
N ILE A 56 -10.50 5.18 -14.84
CA ILE A 56 -10.31 3.88 -15.49
C ILE A 56 -10.37 2.68 -14.52
N TYR A 57 -10.10 2.89 -13.23
CA TYR A 57 -10.08 1.83 -12.22
C TYR A 57 -11.32 1.83 -11.32
N GLU A 58 -12.19 2.83 -11.40
CA GLU A 58 -13.32 2.99 -10.47
C GLU A 58 -14.30 1.82 -10.51
N SER A 59 -14.61 1.31 -11.70
CA SER A 59 -15.54 0.19 -11.86
C SER A 59 -14.98 -1.09 -11.23
N GLU A 60 -13.68 -1.33 -11.38
CA GLU A 60 -13.01 -2.48 -10.77
C GLU A 60 -12.92 -2.34 -9.25
N LEU A 61 -12.49 -1.18 -8.75
CA LEU A 61 -12.44 -0.88 -7.31
C LEU A 61 -13.81 -1.08 -6.65
N ALA A 62 -14.88 -0.59 -7.28
CA ALA A 62 -16.25 -0.79 -6.81
C ALA A 62 -16.67 -2.27 -6.85
N GLY A 63 -16.32 -3.00 -7.90
CA GLY A 63 -16.59 -4.43 -8.04
C GLY A 63 -15.88 -5.28 -6.99
N LEU A 64 -14.61 -4.98 -6.67
CA LEU A 64 -13.85 -5.62 -5.60
C LEU A 64 -14.44 -5.27 -4.23
N LEU A 65 -14.83 -4.01 -4.03
CA LEU A 65 -15.45 -3.57 -2.78
C LEU A 65 -16.79 -4.28 -2.53
N GLY A 66 -17.60 -4.49 -3.57
CA GLY A 66 -18.87 -5.21 -3.47
C GLY A 66 -18.73 -6.70 -3.16
N GLN A 67 -17.56 -7.29 -3.40
CA GLN A 67 -17.25 -8.68 -3.03
C GLN A 67 -16.71 -8.81 -1.60
N ALA A 68 -16.10 -7.74 -1.08
CA ALA A 68 -15.41 -7.76 0.20
C ALA A 68 -16.38 -7.82 1.39
N THR A 69 -16.09 -8.66 2.38
CA THR A 69 -16.86 -8.70 3.64
C THR A 69 -16.34 -7.73 4.71
N GLY A 70 -15.22 -7.06 4.45
CA GLY A 70 -14.61 -6.10 5.37
C GLY A 70 -13.30 -5.52 4.81
N PHE A 71 -12.67 -4.63 5.58
CA PHE A 71 -11.49 -3.90 5.08
C PHE A 71 -10.30 -4.81 4.78
N ASP A 72 -10.01 -5.79 5.64
CA ASP A 72 -8.88 -6.71 5.42
C ASP A 72 -9.10 -7.59 4.18
N ASP A 73 -10.33 -8.06 3.98
CA ASP A 73 -10.73 -8.83 2.80
C ASP A 73 -10.62 -8.00 1.52
N TYR A 74 -11.05 -6.73 1.58
CA TYR A 74 -10.88 -5.80 0.47
C TYR A 74 -9.41 -5.61 0.08
N LEU A 75 -8.50 -5.47 1.05
CA LEU A 75 -7.05 -5.38 0.76
C LEU A 75 -6.53 -6.68 0.12
N GLN A 76 -7.03 -7.85 0.51
CA GLN A 76 -6.64 -9.13 -0.13
C GLN A 76 -7.14 -9.21 -1.58
N LEU A 77 -8.39 -8.83 -1.84
CA LEU A 77 -8.97 -8.80 -3.18
C LEU A 77 -8.21 -7.81 -4.09
N LEU A 78 -7.81 -6.65 -3.57
CA LEU A 78 -6.96 -5.69 -4.30
C LEU A 78 -5.60 -6.30 -4.68
N LEU A 79 -4.93 -7.00 -3.76
CA LEU A 79 -3.67 -7.68 -4.09
C LEU A 79 -3.85 -8.77 -5.15
N GLN A 80 -4.94 -9.52 -5.09
CA GLN A 80 -5.28 -10.56 -6.08
C GLN A 80 -5.58 -9.96 -7.47
N ALA A 81 -6.22 -8.79 -7.52
CA ALA A 81 -6.43 -8.00 -8.72
C ALA A 81 -5.15 -7.30 -9.22
N GLY A 82 -4.03 -7.43 -8.51
CA GLY A 82 -2.73 -6.92 -8.94
C GLY A 82 -2.48 -5.46 -8.57
N TYR A 83 -3.19 -4.91 -7.60
CA TYR A 83 -2.84 -3.62 -6.99
C TYR A 83 -1.63 -3.78 -6.06
N ASP A 84 -0.79 -2.75 -6.00
CA ASP A 84 0.18 -2.56 -4.92
C ASP A 84 -0.39 -1.62 -3.87
N ILE A 85 -0.12 -1.93 -2.62
CA ILE A 85 -0.62 -1.18 -1.47
C ILE A 85 0.60 -0.53 -0.80
N GLY A 86 0.62 0.79 -0.75
CA GLY A 86 1.66 1.58 -0.09
C GLY A 86 1.12 2.33 1.13
N SER A 87 1.99 2.69 2.08
CA SER A 87 1.59 3.59 3.17
C SER A 87 1.17 4.96 2.59
N ASP A 88 0.06 5.52 3.05
CA ASP A 88 -0.47 6.81 2.58
C ASP A 88 0.10 8.04 3.32
N ASP A 89 1.40 8.07 3.66
CA ASP A 89 1.99 9.33 4.12
C ASP A 89 2.22 10.25 2.90
N LEU A 90 1.16 11.02 2.61
CA LEU A 90 0.90 11.89 1.45
C LEU A 90 1.98 12.97 1.19
N ARG A 91 2.96 13.15 2.08
CA ARG A 91 4.04 14.13 1.87
C ARG A 91 5.05 13.74 0.79
N ALA A 92 5.09 12.48 0.33
CA ALA A 92 6.09 11.99 -0.61
C ALA A 92 5.59 11.74 -2.06
N LEU A 93 4.31 11.94 -2.35
CA LEU A 93 3.70 11.49 -3.62
C LEU A 93 3.76 12.48 -4.78
N LYS A 94 4.81 13.32 -4.85
CA LYS A 94 5.05 14.10 -6.07
C LYS A 94 5.56 13.23 -7.22
N SER A 95 6.19 12.09 -6.92
CA SER A 95 6.48 10.98 -7.82
C SER A 95 7.06 9.87 -6.94
N PRO A 96 6.37 8.72 -6.74
CA PRO A 96 7.05 7.60 -6.11
C PRO A 96 8.30 7.28 -6.94
N GLY A 97 9.46 7.13 -6.30
CA GLY A 97 10.65 6.63 -7.00
C GLY A 97 10.41 5.21 -7.51
N ALA A 98 11.42 4.59 -8.12
CA ALA A 98 11.35 3.20 -8.55
C ALA A 98 10.80 2.29 -7.44
N GLY A 99 9.70 1.58 -7.71
CA GLY A 99 9.05 0.68 -6.77
C GLY A 99 9.27 -0.78 -7.14
N VAL A 100 9.27 -1.67 -6.16
CA VAL A 100 9.31 -3.11 -6.38
C VAL A 100 8.21 -3.82 -5.60
N ARG A 101 7.56 -4.78 -6.25
CA ARG A 101 6.77 -5.81 -5.58
C ARG A 101 7.67 -6.99 -5.23
N LEU A 102 7.62 -7.40 -3.97
CA LEU A 102 8.35 -8.53 -3.43
C LEU A 102 7.46 -9.77 -3.49
N LEU A 103 7.96 -10.84 -4.10
CA LEU A 103 7.18 -12.05 -4.39
C LEU A 103 7.84 -13.27 -3.77
N GLU A 104 7.04 -14.12 -3.13
CA GLU A 104 7.41 -15.48 -2.72
C GLU A 104 6.56 -16.46 -3.54
N GLY A 105 7.22 -17.28 -4.37
CA GLY A 105 6.54 -18.06 -5.39
C GLY A 105 5.70 -17.15 -6.32
N ASN A 106 4.39 -17.36 -6.31
CA ASN A 106 3.42 -16.58 -7.09
C ASN A 106 2.66 -15.53 -6.26
N GLY A 107 2.91 -15.44 -4.94
CA GLY A 107 2.18 -14.57 -4.03
C GLY A 107 2.93 -13.28 -3.70
N PRO A 108 2.24 -12.12 -3.59
CA PRO A 108 2.85 -10.89 -3.14
C PRO A 108 3.09 -10.91 -1.63
N VAL A 109 4.32 -10.59 -1.23
CA VAL A 109 4.76 -10.56 0.16
C VAL A 109 4.77 -9.14 0.70
N ALA A 110 5.18 -8.19 -0.12
CA ALA A 110 5.29 -6.77 0.23
C ALA A 110 5.45 -5.92 -1.03
N ALA A 111 5.36 -4.61 -0.89
CA ALA A 111 5.87 -3.65 -1.86
C ALA A 111 6.74 -2.61 -1.19
N ALA A 112 7.79 -2.21 -1.89
CA ALA A 112 8.73 -1.20 -1.45
C ALA A 112 8.90 -0.12 -2.52
N TRP A 113 9.13 1.12 -2.08
CA TRP A 113 9.37 2.25 -2.98
C TRP A 113 10.62 2.98 -2.54
N ALA A 114 11.42 3.40 -3.53
CA ALA A 114 12.51 4.33 -3.29
C ALA A 114 11.97 5.67 -2.78
N GLY A 115 12.66 6.22 -1.78
CA GLY A 115 12.25 7.45 -1.09
C GLY A 115 11.74 7.16 0.31
N GLY A 116 12.23 7.94 1.26
CA GLY A 116 11.97 7.70 2.68
C GLY A 116 10.48 7.68 3.03
N GLY A 117 10.13 6.83 3.97
CA GLY A 117 8.74 6.67 4.38
C GLY A 117 8.56 5.67 5.51
N GLN A 118 7.31 5.46 5.86
CA GLN A 118 6.93 4.54 6.92
C GLN A 118 7.03 3.09 6.45
N CYS A 119 7.53 2.21 7.32
CA CYS A 119 7.32 0.77 7.24
C CYS A 119 6.00 0.42 7.91
N THR A 120 5.09 -0.22 7.18
CA THR A 120 3.75 -0.59 7.67
C THR A 120 3.41 -2.02 7.26
N CYS A 121 2.39 -2.59 7.89
CA CYS A 121 1.80 -3.87 7.51
C CYS A 121 0.31 -3.69 7.19
N LEU A 122 -0.31 -4.63 6.48
CA LEU A 122 -1.75 -4.57 6.24
C LEU A 122 -2.55 -4.57 7.55
N TRP A 123 -2.11 -5.34 8.56
CA TRP A 123 -2.79 -5.47 9.86
C TRP A 123 -2.36 -4.46 10.92
N LEU A 124 -1.30 -3.67 10.67
CA LEU A 124 -0.76 -2.75 11.65
C LEU A 124 -0.10 -1.57 10.93
N GLN A 125 -0.64 -0.38 11.14
CA GLN A 125 -0.02 0.86 10.69
C GLN A 125 0.51 1.65 11.88
N PRO A 126 1.81 1.94 11.95
CA PRO A 126 2.38 2.72 13.05
C PRO A 126 1.84 4.15 13.08
N GLU A 127 1.91 4.80 14.24
CA GLU A 127 1.54 6.20 14.38
C GLU A 127 2.38 7.10 13.47
N LYS A 128 1.87 8.29 13.16
CA LYS A 128 2.57 9.22 12.28
C LYS A 128 3.96 9.56 12.83
N GLY A 129 4.98 9.39 11.99
CA GLY A 129 6.38 9.64 12.37
C GLY A 129 7.08 8.45 13.03
N GLN A 130 6.38 7.35 13.32
CA GLN A 130 6.99 6.11 13.78
C GLN A 130 7.36 5.22 12.60
N GLU A 131 8.39 4.39 12.80
CA GLU A 131 8.88 3.42 11.80
C GLU A 131 9.19 4.07 10.44
N VAL A 132 9.77 5.28 10.48
CA VAL A 132 10.17 6.03 9.29
C VAL A 132 11.62 5.73 8.95
N TYR A 133 11.85 5.33 7.71
CA TYR A 133 13.17 4.97 7.19
C TYR A 133 13.52 5.92 6.04
N PRO A 134 14.71 6.57 6.05
CA PRO A 134 15.08 7.54 5.01
C PRO A 134 15.27 6.92 3.62
N GLN A 135 15.62 5.63 3.56
CA GLN A 135 15.98 4.93 2.34
C GLN A 135 14.77 4.43 1.54
N ALA A 136 13.72 3.98 2.22
CA ALA A 136 12.60 3.33 1.55
C ALA A 136 11.32 3.40 2.37
N ARG A 137 10.21 3.31 1.65
CA ARG A 137 8.90 2.96 2.19
C ARG A 137 8.64 1.48 1.96
N LEU A 138 8.04 0.81 2.94
CA LEU A 138 7.75 -0.62 2.86
C LEU A 138 6.33 -0.90 3.38
N THR A 139 5.54 -1.64 2.61
CA THR A 139 4.25 -2.17 3.06
C THR A 139 4.29 -3.68 2.97
N ILE A 140 4.14 -4.35 4.12
CA ILE A 140 4.23 -5.80 4.22
C ILE A 140 2.83 -6.41 4.19
N TYR A 141 2.64 -7.39 3.31
CA TYR A 141 1.37 -8.10 3.10
C TYR A 141 1.35 -9.46 3.81
N ALA A 142 2.49 -10.15 3.87
CA ALA A 142 2.59 -11.48 4.47
C ALA A 142 3.20 -11.43 5.88
N ARG A 143 2.44 -11.91 6.88
CA ARG A 143 2.87 -11.93 8.30
C ARG A 143 4.18 -12.65 8.54
N GLY A 144 4.41 -13.78 7.86
CA GLY A 144 5.63 -14.58 8.00
C GLY A 144 6.92 -13.85 7.63
N TRP A 145 6.82 -12.80 6.81
CA TRP A 145 7.96 -12.01 6.36
C TRP A 145 8.18 -10.72 7.14
N ALA A 146 7.26 -10.35 8.03
CA ALA A 146 7.26 -9.02 8.62
C ALA A 146 8.53 -8.70 9.43
N SER A 147 8.93 -9.60 10.34
CA SER A 147 10.12 -9.41 11.16
C SER A 147 11.40 -9.35 10.32
N ARG A 148 11.50 -10.21 9.30
CA ARG A 148 12.68 -10.24 8.42
C ARG A 148 12.79 -8.99 7.57
N LEU A 149 11.73 -8.64 6.82
CA LEU A 149 11.76 -7.47 5.95
C LEU A 149 11.98 -6.16 6.72
N HIS A 150 11.43 -6.08 7.93
CA HIS A 150 11.68 -4.95 8.83
C HIS A 150 13.15 -4.88 9.26
N SER A 151 13.76 -6.02 9.62
CA SER A 151 15.18 -6.10 9.96
C SER A 151 16.08 -5.73 8.78
N GLU A 152 15.78 -6.25 7.58
CA GLU A 152 16.52 -5.93 6.35
C GLU A 152 16.42 -4.44 6.01
N LEU A 153 15.22 -3.86 6.12
CA LEU A 153 15.01 -2.43 5.92
C LEU A 153 15.84 -1.62 6.91
N ARG A 154 15.78 -1.95 8.20
CA ARG A 154 16.52 -1.25 9.25
C ARG A 154 18.03 -1.32 9.07
N ALA A 155 18.56 -2.44 8.60
CA ALA A 155 20.00 -2.64 8.39
C ALA A 155 20.52 -1.97 7.11
N ALA A 156 19.66 -1.76 6.12
CA ALA A 156 20.05 -1.23 4.82
C ALA A 156 20.36 0.29 4.87
N PRO A 157 21.53 0.74 4.39
CA PRO A 157 21.87 2.16 4.31
C PRO A 157 21.11 2.90 3.21
N ASP A 158 20.67 2.19 2.17
CA ASP A 158 19.99 2.73 1.00
C ASP A 158 19.00 1.71 0.39
N TYR A 159 18.19 2.18 -0.56
CA TYR A 159 17.14 1.37 -1.19
C TYR A 159 17.70 0.19 -1.99
N GLU A 160 18.83 0.38 -2.68
CA GLU A 160 19.44 -0.66 -3.51
C GLU A 160 20.00 -1.80 -2.65
N THR A 161 20.61 -1.47 -1.53
CA THR A 161 21.13 -2.43 -0.55
C THR A 161 19.98 -3.21 0.08
N PHE A 162 18.86 -2.55 0.41
CA PHE A 162 17.65 -3.23 0.85
C PHE A 162 17.16 -4.22 -0.21
N CYS A 163 17.02 -3.78 -1.46
CA CYS A 163 16.57 -4.65 -2.56
C CYS A 163 17.48 -5.85 -2.76
N ARG A 164 18.80 -5.66 -2.67
CA ARG A 164 19.80 -6.74 -2.78
C ARG A 164 19.66 -7.76 -1.64
N ALA A 165 19.52 -7.30 -0.40
CA ALA A 165 19.37 -8.18 0.77
C ALA A 165 18.07 -9.00 0.70
N VAL A 166 16.98 -8.37 0.25
CA VAL A 166 15.70 -9.04 0.02
C VAL A 166 15.79 -10.08 -1.12
N ALA A 167 16.49 -9.76 -2.21
CA ALA A 167 16.72 -10.72 -3.30
C ALA A 167 17.54 -11.94 -2.84
N GLN A 168 18.60 -11.70 -2.06
CA GLN A 168 19.43 -12.75 -1.44
C GLN A 168 18.63 -13.62 -0.46
N SER A 169 17.55 -13.07 0.08
CA SER A 169 16.62 -13.78 0.96
C SER A 169 15.70 -14.76 0.24
N GLY A 170 15.76 -14.84 -1.10
CA GLY A 170 14.95 -15.73 -1.94
C GLY A 170 13.68 -15.09 -2.49
N LEU A 171 13.43 -13.81 -2.21
CA LEU A 171 12.28 -13.09 -2.77
C LEU A 171 12.60 -12.61 -4.19
N ARG A 172 11.62 -12.75 -5.09
CA ARG A 172 11.71 -12.20 -6.45
C ARG A 172 11.23 -10.75 -6.43
N LEU A 173 11.98 -9.87 -7.08
CA LEU A 173 11.65 -8.45 -7.22
C LEU A 173 11.01 -8.21 -8.58
N LEU A 174 9.78 -7.73 -8.60
CA LEU A 174 9.09 -7.26 -9.80
C LEU A 174 9.08 -5.74 -9.78
N GLN A 175 9.73 -5.11 -10.78
CA GLN A 175 9.72 -3.66 -10.91
C GLN A 175 8.30 -3.15 -11.18
N LEU A 176 7.90 -2.13 -10.42
CA LEU A 176 6.68 -1.38 -10.65
C LEU A 176 7.02 -0.29 -11.66
N ALA A 177 6.40 -0.35 -12.83
CA ALA A 177 6.47 0.77 -13.76
C ALA A 177 5.95 2.00 -13.01
N VAL A 178 6.69 3.10 -12.90
CA VAL A 178 6.14 4.36 -12.39
C VAL A 178 5.80 5.21 -13.59
N ARG A 179 4.51 5.47 -13.80
CA ARG A 179 4.07 6.41 -14.84
C ARG A 179 3.82 7.75 -14.17
N GLY A 180 4.52 8.78 -14.65
CA GLY A 180 4.29 10.16 -14.22
C GLY A 180 2.84 10.56 -14.49
N TRP A 181 2.31 11.42 -13.62
CA TRP A 181 0.99 12.03 -13.75
C TRP A 181 0.85 12.88 -15.00
#